data_AF-A0A5B7ZRY1-F1
#
_entry.id   AF-A0A5B7ZRY1-F1
#
_cell.length_a   1.000
_cell.length_b   1.000
_cell.length_c   1.000
_cell.angle_alpha   90.00
_cell.angle_beta   90.00
_cell.angle_gamma   90.00
#
_symmetry.space_group_name_H-M   'P 1'
#
loop_
_entity.id
_entity.type
_entity.pdbx_description
1 polymer ?
#
loop_
_entity_poly.entity_id
_entity_poly.type
_entity_poly.pdbx_seq_one_letter_code
_entity_poly.pdbx_strand_id
1 'polypeptide(L)'
;MAIESALIKPVVDALMALLSRGEKANLKRNAEAALREAIRELLLANPDENKAEARIAIAKAAGILSEDVVLAEDMLEKHRATKAKTSGKAATGRKRKPAAAKPDDKPAVKKAPAAPRKPAKKP
;
A
#
# COMPACT_ATOMS: atom_id res chain seq x y z
N MET A 1 -55.54 -23.48 11.02
CA MET A 1 -54.52 -22.49 11.43
C MET A 1 -53.76 -21.98 10.20
N ALA A 2 -54.38 -21.12 9.38
CA ALA A 2 -53.78 -20.61 8.13
C ALA A 2 -53.36 -19.12 8.21
N ILE A 3 -53.71 -18.43 9.30
CA ILE A 3 -53.52 -16.99 9.46
C ILE A 3 -52.10 -16.67 9.94
N GLU A 4 -51.46 -17.60 10.67
CA GLU A 4 -50.12 -17.40 11.23
C GLU A 4 -49.02 -17.40 10.15
N SER A 5 -49.14 -18.20 9.09
CA SER A 5 -48.11 -18.28 8.04
C SER A 5 -48.13 -17.14 7.02
N ALA A 6 -49.28 -16.50 6.81
CA ALA A 6 -49.41 -15.38 5.88
C ALA A 6 -48.73 -14.09 6.39
N LEU A 7 -48.59 -13.94 7.70
CA LEU A 7 -47.93 -12.80 8.35
C LEU A 7 -46.41 -12.98 8.52
N ILE A 8 -45.91 -14.23 8.53
CA ILE A 8 -44.48 -14.50 8.74
C ILE A 8 -43.63 -13.95 7.59
N LYS A 9 -44.02 -14.18 6.33
CA LYS A 9 -43.23 -13.75 5.17
C LYS A 9 -43.05 -12.21 5.08
N PRO A 10 -44.09 -11.37 5.19
CA PRO A 10 -43.91 -9.92 5.15
C PRO A 10 -43.11 -9.38 6.34
N VAL A 11 -43.21 -10.01 7.52
CA VAL A 11 -42.38 -9.63 8.69
C VAL A 11 -40.92 -9.98 8.46
N VAL A 12 -40.63 -11.17 7.94
CA VAL A 12 -39.27 -11.59 7.58
C VAL A 12 -38.69 -10.69 6.48
N ASP A 13 -39.48 -10.36 5.46
CA ASP A 13 -39.03 -9.44 4.40
C ASP A 13 -38.75 -8.03 4.94
N ALA A 14 -39.56 -7.53 5.88
CA ALA A 14 -39.32 -6.26 6.55
C ALA A 14 -38.03 -6.28 7.42
N LEU A 15 -37.78 -7.37 8.14
CA LEU A 15 -36.55 -7.57 8.91
C LEU A 15 -35.33 -7.65 8.00
N MET A 16 -35.40 -8.42 6.90
CA MET A 16 -34.32 -8.52 5.92
C MET A 16 -34.06 -7.19 5.22
N ALA A 17 -35.10 -6.42 4.91
CA ALA A 17 -34.97 -5.08 4.33
C ALA A 17 -34.33 -4.08 5.31
N LEU A 18 -34.68 -4.16 6.60
CA LEU A 18 -34.07 -3.34 7.65
C LEU A 18 -32.59 -3.69 7.84
N LEU A 19 -32.26 -4.98 7.91
CA LEU A 19 -30.88 -5.47 8.01
C LEU A 19 -30.05 -5.01 6.81
N SER A 20 -30.56 -5.21 5.59
CA SER A 20 -29.92 -4.76 4.34
C SER A 20 -29.69 -3.25 4.31
N ARG A 21 -30.60 -2.47 4.92
CA ARG A 21 -30.45 -1.01 5.04
C ARG A 21 -29.34 -0.65 6.03
N GLY A 22 -29.26 -1.35 7.16
CA GLY A 22 -28.20 -1.20 8.15
C GLY A 22 -26.82 -1.53 7.58
N GLU A 23 -26.70 -2.63 6.84
CA GLU A 23 -25.47 -3.04 6.17
C GLU A 23 -24.98 -1.99 5.17
N LYS A 24 -25.89 -1.44 4.35
CA LYS A 24 -25.55 -0.35 3.41
C LYS A 24 -25.09 0.92 4.14
N ALA A 25 -25.68 1.26 5.27
CA ALA A 25 -25.27 2.41 6.07
C ALA A 25 -23.86 2.22 6.65
N ASN A 26 -23.56 1.03 7.16
CA ASN A 26 -22.22 0.67 7.65
C ASN A 26 -21.18 0.64 6.53
N LEU A 27 -21.53 0.09 5.36
CA LEU A 27 -20.67 0.05 4.18
C LEU A 27 -20.28 1.48 3.74
N LYS A 28 -21.24 2.40 3.69
CA LYS A 28 -20.98 3.82 3.36
C LYS A 28 -20.06 4.48 4.39
N ARG A 29 -20.32 4.30 5.69
CA ARG A 29 -19.45 4.85 6.76
C ARG A 29 -18.03 4.30 6.69
N ASN A 30 -17.87 3.00 6.46
CA ASN A 30 -16.57 2.37 6.32
C ASN A 30 -15.83 2.86 5.07
N ALA A 31 -16.56 3.08 3.98
CA ALA A 31 -16.02 3.64 2.74
C ALA A 31 -15.60 5.12 2.90
N GLU A 32 -16.37 5.93 3.64
CA GLU A 32 -15.96 7.30 4.01
C GLU A 32 -14.70 7.29 4.89
N ALA A 33 -14.63 6.39 5.87
CA ALA A 33 -13.46 6.22 6.71
C ALA A 33 -12.23 5.80 5.89
N ALA A 34 -12.39 4.84 4.98
CA ALA A 34 -11.35 4.39 4.05
C ALA A 34 -10.86 5.54 3.17
N LEU A 35 -11.77 6.38 2.66
CA LEU A 35 -11.41 7.55 1.86
C LEU A 35 -10.59 8.58 2.67
N ARG A 36 -11.02 8.87 3.91
CA ARG A 36 -10.26 9.74 4.82
C ARG A 36 -8.88 9.18 5.15
N GLU A 37 -8.76 7.85 5.27
CA GLU A 37 -7.47 7.20 5.44
C GLU A 37 -6.62 7.26 4.18
N ALA A 38 -7.21 7.14 2.99
CA ALA A 38 -6.49 7.27 1.73
C ALA A 38 -5.89 8.68 1.58
N ILE A 39 -6.68 9.72 1.87
CA ILE A 39 -6.20 11.11 1.84
C ILE A 39 -5.10 11.33 2.87
N ARG A 40 -5.28 10.84 4.11
CA ARG A 40 -4.22 10.92 5.14
C ARG A 40 -2.94 10.23 4.70
N GLU A 41 -3.04 9.05 4.10
CA GLU A 41 -1.88 8.30 3.58
C GLU A 41 -1.16 9.11 2.49
N LEU A 42 -1.89 9.70 1.55
CA LEU A 42 -1.34 10.51 0.45
C LEU A 42 -0.69 11.83 0.92
N LEU A 43 -1.06 12.32 2.10
CA LEU A 43 -0.45 13.51 2.71
C LEU A 43 0.81 13.20 3.53
N LEU A 44 1.14 11.92 3.75
CA LEU A 44 2.40 11.54 4.40
C LEU A 44 3.59 11.86 3.51
N ALA A 45 4.76 12.06 4.13
CA ALA A 45 6.00 12.33 3.41
C ALA A 45 6.44 11.17 2.49
N ASN A 46 6.09 9.93 2.85
CA ASN A 46 6.31 8.72 2.07
C ASN A 46 4.99 7.93 1.99
N PRO A 47 4.12 8.18 1.00
CA PRO A 47 2.82 7.56 0.93
C PRO A 47 2.87 6.15 0.34
N ASP A 48 2.06 5.24 0.90
CA ASP A 48 1.86 3.89 0.35
C ASP A 48 0.79 3.90 -0.77
N GLU A 49 1.24 3.96 -2.02
CA GLU A 49 0.36 4.01 -3.21
C GLU A 49 -0.65 2.85 -3.26
N ASN A 50 -0.20 1.63 -2.95
CA ASN A 50 -1.05 0.43 -3.01
C ASN A 50 -2.19 0.50 -1.98
N LYS A 51 -1.93 1.05 -0.79
CA LYS A 51 -2.95 1.20 0.26
C LYS A 51 -3.94 2.30 -0.10
N ALA A 52 -3.45 3.43 -0.60
CA ALA A 52 -4.29 4.54 -1.05
C ALA A 52 -5.21 4.08 -2.20
N GLU A 53 -4.68 3.39 -3.21
CA GLU A 53 -5.45 2.87 -4.34
C GLU A 53 -6.52 1.86 -3.89
N ALA A 54 -6.18 0.92 -3.02
CA ALA A 54 -7.14 -0.04 -2.48
C ALA A 54 -8.28 0.64 -1.71
N ARG A 55 -7.95 1.66 -0.90
CA ARG A 55 -8.95 2.43 -0.13
C ARG A 55 -9.84 3.29 -1.02
N ILE A 56 -9.30 3.91 -2.07
CA ILE A 56 -10.07 4.63 -3.10
C ILE A 56 -11.00 3.66 -3.84
N ALA A 57 -10.51 2.46 -4.19
CA ALA A 57 -11.31 1.44 -4.86
C ALA A 57 -12.48 0.95 -3.97
N ILE A 58 -12.27 0.77 -2.66
CA ILE A 58 -13.34 0.46 -1.71
C ILE A 58 -14.39 1.58 -1.67
N ALA A 59 -13.96 2.84 -1.65
CA ALA A 59 -14.88 3.98 -1.67
C ALA A 59 -15.72 4.04 -2.96
N LYS A 60 -15.09 3.81 -4.12
CA LYS A 60 -15.78 3.69 -5.41
C LYS A 60 -16.78 2.54 -5.43
N ALA A 61 -16.38 1.36 -4.95
CA ALA A 61 -17.23 0.17 -4.94
C ALA A 61 -18.45 0.33 -4.01
N ALA A 62 -18.31 1.09 -2.94
CA ALA A 62 -19.43 1.46 -2.07
C ALA A 62 -20.38 2.51 -2.70
N GLY A 63 -20.09 2.97 -3.92
CA GLY A 63 -20.89 3.96 -4.64
C GLY A 63 -20.76 5.37 -4.06
N ILE A 64 -19.67 5.67 -3.35
CA ILE A 64 -19.37 7.03 -2.93
C ILE A 64 -18.84 7.79 -4.16
N LEU A 65 -19.72 8.59 -4.76
CA LEU A 65 -19.41 9.54 -5.82
C LEU A 65 -19.28 10.92 -5.18
N SER A 66 -18.20 11.13 -4.42
CA SER A 66 -17.92 12.41 -3.77
C SER A 66 -16.76 13.13 -4.43
N GLU A 67 -16.74 14.46 -4.32
CA GLU A 67 -15.62 15.32 -4.74
C GLU A 67 -14.30 14.83 -4.12
N ASP A 68 -14.35 14.33 -2.88
CA ASP A 68 -13.20 13.76 -2.17
C ASP A 68 -12.59 12.53 -2.87
N VAL A 69 -13.39 11.71 -3.57
CA VAL A 69 -12.87 10.56 -4.32
C VAL A 69 -12.08 11.05 -5.54
N VAL A 70 -12.61 12.04 -6.26
CA VAL A 70 -11.94 12.68 -7.39
C VAL A 70 -10.64 13.35 -6.94
N LEU A 71 -10.67 14.05 -5.81
CA LEU A 71 -9.49 14.65 -5.20
C LEU A 71 -8.43 13.59 -4.85
N ALA A 72 -8.82 12.48 -4.20
CA ALA A 72 -7.89 11.43 -3.81
C ALA A 72 -7.24 10.74 -5.02
N GLU A 73 -7.98 10.58 -6.13
CA GLU A 73 -7.44 10.08 -7.40
C GLU A 73 -6.41 11.02 -8.01
N ASP A 74 -6.73 12.32 -8.10
CA ASP A 74 -5.82 13.34 -8.63
C ASP A 74 -4.55 13.44 -7.77
N MET A 75 -4.68 13.33 -6.44
CA MET A 75 -3.54 13.26 -5.54
C MET A 75 -2.66 12.03 -5.79
N LEU A 76 -3.25 10.85 -5.98
CA LEU A 76 -2.53 9.62 -6.29
C LEU A 76 -1.80 9.72 -7.64
N GLU A 77 -2.45 10.29 -8.65
CA GLU A 77 -1.86 10.51 -9.97
C GLU A 77 -0.69 11.50 -9.91
N LYS A 78 -0.86 12.64 -9.22
CA LYS A 78 0.23 13.63 -9.00
C LYS A 78 1.41 13.01 -8.28
N HIS A 79 1.16 12.15 -7.29
CA HIS A 79 2.23 11.44 -6.59
C HIS A 79 2.96 10.48 -7.52
N ARG A 80 2.24 9.64 -8.28
CA ARG A 80 2.82 8.72 -9.28
C ARG A 80 3.64 9.47 -10.33
N ALA A 81 3.12 10.58 -10.85
CA ALA A 81 3.81 11.43 -11.82
C ALA A 81 5.08 12.06 -11.23
N THR A 82 5.04 12.51 -9.98
CA THR A 82 6.21 13.09 -9.29
C THR A 82 7.28 12.02 -9.05
N LYS A 83 6.89 10.84 -8.56
CA LYS A 83 7.79 9.71 -8.36
C LYS A 83 8.42 9.23 -9.67
N ALA A 84 7.65 9.14 -10.75
CA ALA A 84 8.19 8.82 -12.06
C ALA A 84 9.26 9.85 -12.50
N LYS A 85 8.98 11.14 -12.31
CA LYS A 85 9.93 12.24 -12.63
C LYS A 85 11.19 12.24 -11.74
N THR A 86 11.09 11.84 -10.47
CA THR A 86 12.20 11.93 -9.50
C THR A 86 13.01 10.65 -9.37
N SER A 87 12.42 9.48 -9.68
CA SER A 87 13.04 8.15 -9.54
C SER A 87 14.38 8.00 -10.29
N GLY A 88 14.51 8.62 -11.47
CA GLY A 88 15.76 8.61 -12.25
C GLY A 88 16.72 9.77 -11.94
N LYS A 89 16.24 10.84 -11.29
CA LYS A 89 17.04 12.06 -11.08
C LYS A 89 17.95 11.97 -9.84
N ALA A 90 17.62 11.10 -8.89
CA ALA A 90 18.46 10.81 -7.73
C ALA A 90 19.70 9.95 -8.08
N ALA A 91 19.70 9.23 -9.21
CA ALA A 91 20.80 8.35 -9.59
C ALA A 91 21.93 9.05 -10.39
N THR A 92 21.67 10.23 -10.96
CA THR A 92 22.65 10.95 -11.81
C THR A 92 23.39 12.09 -11.07
N GLY A 93 23.02 12.36 -9.82
CA GLY A 93 23.67 13.35 -8.97
C GLY A 93 24.86 12.76 -8.21
N ARG A 94 26.07 12.94 -8.78
CA ARG A 94 27.39 12.70 -8.15
C ARG A 94 27.80 11.22 -8.09
N LYS A 95 28.54 10.80 -9.12
CA LYS A 95 29.63 9.82 -8.91
C LYS A 95 30.40 10.31 -7.67
N ARG A 96 30.27 9.61 -6.54
CA ARG A 96 31.24 9.77 -5.47
C ARG A 96 32.57 9.39 -6.09
N LYS A 97 33.40 10.40 -6.36
CA LYS A 97 34.82 10.18 -6.63
C LYS A 97 35.29 9.30 -5.48
N PRO A 98 35.78 8.06 -5.71
CA PRO A 98 36.40 7.31 -4.63
C PRO A 98 37.46 8.23 -4.03
N ALA A 99 37.39 8.42 -2.71
CA ALA A 99 38.37 9.22 -2.01
C ALA A 99 39.75 8.74 -2.46
N ALA A 100 40.55 9.65 -3.01
CA ALA A 100 41.92 9.34 -3.35
C ALA A 100 42.58 8.82 -2.06
N ALA A 101 42.99 7.55 -2.09
CA ALA A 101 43.82 6.98 -1.05
C ALA A 101 45.04 7.89 -0.92
N LYS A 102 45.26 8.42 0.29
CA LYS A 102 46.53 9.07 0.63
C LYS A 102 47.65 8.04 0.42
N PRO A 103 48.80 8.42 -0.16
CA PRO A 103 49.86 7.49 -0.48
C PRO A 103 50.72 7.27 0.77
N ASP A 104 50.18 6.60 1.77
CA ASP A 104 50.95 6.04 2.87
C ASP A 104 50.23 4.79 3.34
N ASP A 105 50.36 3.71 2.57
CA ASP A 105 50.64 2.39 3.14
C ASP A 105 50.95 1.36 2.04
N LYS A 106 52.04 0.63 2.28
CA LYS A 106 52.62 -0.42 1.42
C LYS A 106 51.63 -1.56 1.14
N PRO A 107 51.80 -2.29 0.02
CA PRO A 107 50.74 -3.11 -0.57
C PRO A 107 50.55 -4.44 0.17
N ALA A 108 49.36 -4.67 0.72
CA ALA A 108 48.91 -5.99 1.14
C ALA A 108 48.49 -6.80 -0.11
N VAL A 109 49.33 -7.78 -0.45
CA VAL A 109 49.20 -8.72 -1.56
C VAL A 109 47.85 -9.44 -1.52
N LYS A 110 47.15 -9.43 -2.67
CA LYS A 110 45.98 -10.26 -2.97
C LYS A 110 46.33 -11.74 -2.75
N LYS A 111 45.72 -12.40 -1.75
CA LYS A 111 45.69 -13.86 -1.69
C LYS A 111 44.48 -14.37 -2.46
N ALA A 112 44.75 -15.15 -3.51
CA ALA A 112 43.76 -15.93 -4.25
C ALA A 112 43.11 -17.00 -3.36
N PRO A 113 41.85 -17.41 -3.62
CA PRO A 113 41.19 -18.44 -2.82
C PRO A 113 41.64 -19.83 -3.29
N ALA A 114 42.28 -20.60 -2.41
CA ALA A 114 42.60 -22.00 -2.67
C ALA A 114 41.56 -22.91 -2.01
N ALA A 115 41.07 -23.87 -2.80
CA ALA A 115 39.99 -24.83 -2.53
C ALA A 115 40.28 -25.81 -1.36
N PRO A 116 39.25 -26.53 -0.85
CA PRO A 116 39.28 -27.19 0.46
C PRO A 116 39.75 -28.65 0.37
N ARG A 117 40.54 -29.14 1.35
CA ARG A 117 40.77 -30.57 1.56
C ARG A 117 40.83 -30.97 3.05
N LYS A 118 40.23 -32.15 3.29
CA LYS A 118 39.77 -32.83 4.52
C LYS A 118 40.86 -33.23 5.56
N PRO A 119 40.46 -33.66 6.78
CA PRO A 119 41.32 -33.74 7.96
C PRO A 119 42.02 -35.10 8.12
N ALA A 120 43.14 -35.11 8.84
CA ALA A 120 43.80 -36.34 9.30
C ALA A 120 44.36 -36.19 10.72
N LYS A 121 44.45 -37.36 11.36
CA LYS A 121 44.41 -37.66 12.80
C LYS A 121 45.82 -37.67 13.42
N LYS A 122 45.87 -37.42 14.73
CA LYS A 122 47.01 -37.59 15.66
C LYS A 122 47.71 -38.95 15.54
N PRO A 123 49.02 -39.04 15.84
CA PRO A 123 49.56 -40.02 16.77
C PRO A 123 49.41 -39.56 18.24
#